data_AF-A0A967GAV5-F1
#
_entry.id   AF-A0A967GAV5-F1
#
_cell.length_a   1.000
_cell.length_b   1.000
_cell.length_c   1.000
_cell.angle_alpha   90.00
_cell.angle_beta   90.00
_cell.angle_gamma   90.00
#
_symmetry.space_group_name_H-M   'P 1'
#
loop_
_entity.id
_entity.type
_entity.pdbx_description
1 polymer ?
#
loop_
_entity_poly.entity_id
_entity_poly.type
_entity_poly.pdbx_seq_one_letter_code
_entity_poly.pdbx_strand_id
1 'polypeptide(L)'
;LRELNPRLVYTSISAFGRTGPKAADPGYEALMQAYTGVMDMTGYPDGEPARCGVSFLDMSTGISSALATVSALYRRERTGQGCRAEASLLQTALGLMTTQVSNFFQHETVPRRIGTAHPSVCPYQAFPTADGRIFIAAANQNLWERLCRAIGR
;
A
#
# COMPACT_ATOMS: atom_id res chain seq x y z
N LEU A 1 2.96 11.06 31.17
CA LEU A 1 1.81 11.55 30.36
C LEU A 1 0.46 11.06 30.87
N ARG A 2 0.22 9.73 31.00
CA ARG A 2 -1.07 9.20 31.49
C ARG A 2 -1.41 9.66 32.92
N GLU A 3 -0.43 9.68 33.82
CA GLU A 3 -0.62 10.19 35.20
C GLU A 3 -1.06 11.65 35.23
N LEU A 4 -0.59 12.47 34.28
CA LEU A 4 -0.94 13.89 34.16
C LEU A 4 -2.31 14.09 33.51
N ASN A 5 -2.70 13.22 32.58
CA ASN A 5 -3.98 13.27 31.90
C ASN A 5 -4.46 11.86 31.50
N PRO A 6 -5.30 11.22 32.33
CA PRO A 6 -5.87 9.90 32.05
C PRO A 6 -6.77 9.85 30.81
N ARG A 7 -7.21 11.01 30.30
CA ARG A 7 -8.05 11.17 29.11
C ARG A 7 -7.25 11.41 27.83
N LEU A 8 -5.92 11.49 27.91
CA LEU A 8 -5.05 11.75 26.76
C LEU A 8 -5.15 10.63 25.72
N VAL A 9 -5.45 11.00 24.48
CA VAL A 9 -5.18 10.18 23.30
C VAL A 9 -3.79 10.54 22.80
N TYR A 10 -2.87 9.58 22.78
CA TYR A 10 -1.50 9.77 22.31
C TYR A 10 -1.28 8.96 21.04
N THR A 11 -1.04 9.64 19.93
CA THR A 11 -0.80 8.99 18.64
C THR A 11 0.70 8.95 18.34
N SER A 12 1.22 7.77 18.05
CA SER A 12 2.63 7.61 17.68
C SER A 12 2.78 6.85 16.38
N ILE A 13 3.67 7.36 15.53
CA ILE A 13 4.01 6.77 14.24
C ILE A 13 5.51 6.43 14.25
N SER A 14 5.87 5.25 13.78
CA SER A 14 7.27 4.86 13.58
C SER A 14 7.45 4.03 12.30
N ALA A 15 8.69 3.73 11.92
CA ALA A 15 8.96 2.91 10.74
C ALA A 15 8.50 1.45 10.95
N PHE A 16 8.99 0.79 11.99
CA PHE A 16 8.80 -0.65 12.22
C PHE A 16 7.74 -0.98 13.27
N GLY A 17 7.15 0.02 13.93
CA GLY A 17 6.29 -0.17 15.10
C GLY A 17 7.10 -0.05 16.40
N ARG A 18 6.41 -0.20 17.54
CA ARG A 18 7.01 -0.03 18.88
C ARG A 18 7.55 -1.33 19.47
N THR A 19 7.16 -2.46 18.91
CA THR A 19 7.48 -3.80 19.45
C THR A 19 8.20 -4.63 18.40
N GLY A 20 8.91 -5.66 18.85
CA GLY A 20 9.66 -6.56 17.98
C GLY A 20 11.12 -6.14 17.80
N PRO A 21 11.91 -6.97 17.09
CA PRO A 21 13.36 -6.83 17.03
C PRO A 21 13.85 -5.56 16.35
N LYS A 22 13.02 -4.94 15.49
CA LYS A 22 13.34 -3.71 14.75
C LYS A 22 12.70 -2.45 15.32
N ALA A 23 12.11 -2.52 16.52
CA ALA A 23 11.37 -1.38 17.09
C ALA A 23 12.21 -0.11 17.26
N ALA A 24 13.52 -0.25 17.47
CA ALA A 24 14.46 0.86 17.60
C ALA A 24 15.14 1.25 16.28
N ASP A 25 14.89 0.51 15.19
CA ASP A 25 15.56 0.77 13.93
C ASP A 25 14.99 2.05 13.29
N PRO A 26 15.86 2.90 12.71
CA PRO A 26 15.40 4.04 11.95
C PRO A 26 14.76 3.56 10.64
N GLY A 27 13.81 4.34 10.14
CA GLY A 27 13.27 4.11 8.81
C GLY A 27 12.49 5.30 8.32
N TYR A 28 12.44 5.39 7.00
CA TYR A 28 11.71 6.39 6.25
C TYR A 28 11.09 5.69 5.05
N GLU A 29 10.22 6.37 4.34
CA GLU A 29 9.39 5.81 3.29
C GLU A 29 10.15 4.97 2.26
N ALA A 30 11.24 5.48 1.70
CA ALA A 30 11.98 4.77 0.65
C ALA A 30 12.56 3.46 1.18
N LEU A 31 13.17 3.52 2.37
CA LEU A 31 13.68 2.33 3.06
C LEU A 31 12.55 1.32 3.26
N MET A 32 11.36 1.78 3.65
CA MET A 32 10.24 0.87 3.89
C MET A 32 9.75 0.23 2.59
N GLN A 33 9.63 0.98 1.49
CA GLN A 33 9.30 0.38 0.19
C GLN A 33 10.32 -0.70 -0.22
N ALA A 34 11.62 -0.45 0.00
CA ALA A 34 12.68 -1.42 -0.28
C ALA A 34 12.54 -2.65 0.62
N TYR A 35 12.42 -2.43 1.92
CA TYR A 35 12.36 -3.46 2.95
C TYR A 35 11.16 -4.39 2.78
N THR A 36 10.00 -3.85 2.36
CA THR A 36 8.76 -4.62 2.25
C THR A 36 8.59 -5.26 0.87
N GLY A 37 9.54 -5.09 -0.04
CA GLY A 37 9.48 -5.66 -1.39
C GLY A 37 8.61 -4.87 -2.39
N VAL A 38 8.07 -3.71 -1.99
CA VAL A 38 7.31 -2.82 -2.91
C VAL A 38 8.18 -2.40 -4.08
N MET A 39 9.44 -2.06 -3.82
CA MET A 39 10.36 -1.71 -4.90
C MET A 39 10.63 -2.88 -5.83
N ASP A 40 10.81 -4.10 -5.30
CA ASP A 40 11.10 -5.27 -6.16
C ASP A 40 9.93 -5.64 -7.06
N MET A 41 8.69 -5.35 -6.69
CA MET A 41 7.52 -5.60 -7.56
C MET A 41 7.13 -4.41 -8.45
N THR A 42 7.80 -3.26 -8.32
CA THR A 42 7.48 -2.05 -9.06
C THR A 42 8.50 -1.82 -10.18
N GLY A 43 8.02 -1.62 -11.41
CA GLY A 43 8.85 -1.41 -12.60
C GLY A 43 8.48 -2.34 -13.75
N TYR A 44 9.23 -2.26 -14.85
CA TYR A 44 9.08 -3.18 -15.98
C TYR A 44 9.88 -4.48 -15.74
N PRO A 45 9.47 -5.62 -16.34
CA PRO A 45 10.10 -6.93 -16.08
C PRO A 45 11.62 -6.95 -16.24
N ASP A 46 12.12 -6.35 -17.32
CA ASP A 46 13.55 -6.30 -17.64
C ASP A 46 14.27 -5.08 -17.03
N GLY A 47 13.57 -4.29 -16.22
CA GLY A 47 14.11 -3.11 -15.55
C GLY A 47 14.59 -3.38 -14.13
N GLU A 48 15.37 -2.44 -13.60
CA GLU A 48 15.73 -2.41 -12.18
C GLU A 48 14.50 -2.18 -11.28
N PRO A 49 14.52 -2.65 -10.02
CA PRO A 49 13.53 -2.27 -9.02
C PRO A 49 13.35 -0.76 -8.92
N ALA A 50 12.11 -0.29 -8.92
CA ALA A 50 11.80 1.13 -8.87
C ALA A 50 10.98 1.46 -7.63
N ARG A 51 11.26 2.60 -6.98
CA ARG A 51 10.34 3.14 -5.98
C ARG A 51 9.10 3.72 -6.63
N CYS A 52 8.00 3.72 -5.89
CA CYS A 52 6.90 4.62 -6.22
C CYS A 52 7.37 6.08 -6.12
N GLY A 53 7.00 6.90 -7.10
CA GLY A 53 7.39 8.32 -7.15
C GLY A 53 6.77 9.16 -6.05
N VAL A 54 5.69 8.69 -5.41
CA VAL A 54 5.02 9.36 -4.30
C VAL A 54 5.24 8.62 -2.99
N SER A 55 5.25 9.36 -1.88
CA SER A 55 5.39 8.81 -0.52
C SER A 55 4.09 8.17 -0.01
N PHE A 56 3.58 7.18 -0.73
CA PHE A 56 2.27 6.59 -0.44
C PHE A 56 2.23 5.90 0.93
N LEU A 57 3.34 5.31 1.39
CA LEU A 57 3.39 4.72 2.73
C LEU A 57 3.23 5.80 3.82
N ASP A 58 3.95 6.93 3.72
CA ASP A 58 3.79 8.03 4.68
C ASP A 58 2.36 8.56 4.69
N MET A 59 1.78 8.79 3.50
CA MET A 59 0.41 9.29 3.36
C MET A 59 -0.62 8.31 3.94
N SER A 60 -0.52 7.03 3.57
CA SER A 60 -1.44 5.99 4.04
C SER A 60 -1.28 5.74 5.55
N THR A 61 -0.06 5.79 6.10
CA THR A 61 0.17 5.69 7.54
C THR A 61 -0.39 6.90 8.27
N GLY A 62 -0.25 8.10 7.71
CA GLY A 62 -0.86 9.33 8.24
C GLY A 62 -2.39 9.22 8.32
N ILE A 63 -3.04 8.79 7.23
CA ILE A 63 -4.49 8.57 7.19
C ILE A 63 -4.92 7.52 8.22
N SER A 64 -4.21 6.39 8.28
CA SER A 64 -4.49 5.31 9.23
C SER A 64 -4.32 5.78 10.68
N SER A 65 -3.32 6.62 10.95
CA SER A 65 -3.07 7.22 12.27
C SER A 65 -4.17 8.20 12.66
N ALA A 66 -4.65 9.01 11.70
CA ALA A 66 -5.79 9.89 11.94
C ALA A 66 -7.05 9.09 12.28
N LEU A 67 -7.35 8.02 11.52
CA LEU A 67 -8.49 7.15 11.81
C LEU A 67 -8.36 6.45 13.18
N ALA A 68 -7.16 5.97 13.53
CA ALA A 68 -6.88 5.39 14.84
C ALA A 68 -7.08 6.41 15.97
N THR A 69 -6.68 7.67 15.74
CA THR A 69 -6.89 8.78 16.68
C THR A 69 -8.38 9.08 16.87
N VAL A 70 -9.14 9.21 15.79
CA VAL A 70 -10.59 9.43 15.83
C VAL A 70 -11.30 8.27 16.54
N SER A 71 -10.88 7.03 16.26
CA SER A 71 -11.42 5.83 16.92
C SER A 71 -11.11 5.82 18.43
N ALA A 72 -9.91 6.24 18.82
CA ALA A 72 -9.52 6.40 20.22
C ALA A 72 -10.31 7.51 20.93
N LEU A 73 -10.58 8.63 20.25
CA LEU A 73 -11.45 9.69 20.76
C LEU A 73 -12.89 9.20 20.96
N TYR A 74 -13.44 8.48 19.98
CA TYR A 74 -14.77 7.87 20.11
C TYR A 74 -14.84 6.88 21.28
N ARG A 75 -13.83 6.02 21.44
CA ARG A 75 -13.72 5.12 22.60
C ARG A 75 -13.69 5.91 23.92
N ARG A 76 -12.91 6.98 23.98
CA ARG A 76 -12.77 7.84 25.16
C ARG A 76 -14.10 8.44 25.59
N GLU A 77 -14.98 8.83 24.66
CA GLU A 77 -16.32 9.35 25.01
C GLU A 77 -17.19 8.29 25.70
N ARG A 78 -16.97 7.00 25.42
CA ARG A 78 -17.73 5.90 26.03
C ARG A 78 -17.14 5.39 27.34
N THR A 79 -15.81 5.43 27.47
CA THR A 79 -15.10 4.85 28.62
C THR A 79 -14.62 5.87 29.62
N GLY A 80 -14.58 7.15 29.24
CA GLY A 80 -13.94 8.20 30.00
C GLY A 80 -12.40 8.15 29.99
N GLN A 81 -11.78 7.17 29.34
CA GLN A 81 -10.33 6.92 29.38
C GLN A 81 -9.68 7.12 28.00
N GLY A 82 -8.54 7.81 27.98
CA GLY A 82 -7.70 7.91 26.81
C GLY A 82 -6.93 6.62 26.55
N CYS A 83 -6.28 6.54 25.40
CA CYS A 83 -5.38 5.44 25.07
C CYS A 83 -4.30 5.87 24.10
N ARG A 84 -3.36 4.96 23.85
CA ARG A 84 -2.36 5.15 22.81
C ARG A 84 -2.87 4.59 21.48
N ALA A 85 -2.80 5.38 20.42
CA ALA A 85 -3.01 4.95 19.04
C ALA A 85 -1.65 4.81 18.37
N GLU A 86 -1.39 3.68 17.72
CA GLU A 86 -0.08 3.39 17.13
C GLU A 86 -0.27 2.96 15.67
N ALA A 87 0.63 3.43 14.81
CA ALA A 87 0.75 2.96 13.44
C ALA A 87 2.22 2.87 13.05
N SER A 88 2.52 2.04 12.06
CA SER A 88 3.85 2.00 11.46
C SER A 88 3.82 1.94 9.94
N LEU A 89 4.91 2.43 9.33
CA LEU A 89 5.12 2.33 7.89
C LEU A 89 5.13 0.85 7.45
N LEU A 90 5.77 -0.03 8.23
CA LEU A 90 5.79 -1.47 7.96
C LEU A 90 4.39 -2.09 7.98
N GLN A 91 3.60 -1.83 9.02
CA GLN A 91 2.24 -2.37 9.11
C GLN A 91 1.36 -1.83 7.97
N THR A 92 1.54 -0.56 7.61
CA THR A 92 0.83 0.06 6.49
C THR A 92 1.21 -0.61 5.17
N ALA A 93 2.50 -0.80 4.91
CA ALA A 93 2.97 -1.47 3.70
C ALA A 93 2.40 -2.89 3.59
N LEU A 94 2.52 -3.70 4.66
CA LEU A 94 1.96 -5.06 4.68
C LEU A 94 0.45 -5.07 4.47
N GLY A 95 -0.27 -4.10 5.05
CA GLY A 95 -1.71 -3.96 4.86
C GLY A 95 -2.10 -3.64 3.41
N LEU A 96 -1.33 -2.78 2.74
CA LEU A 96 -1.56 -2.38 1.35
C LEU A 96 -1.19 -3.46 0.32
N MET A 97 -0.22 -4.31 0.63
CA MET A 97 0.22 -5.41 -0.25
C MET A 97 -0.70 -6.65 -0.17
N THR A 98 -1.97 -6.46 0.17
CA THR A 98 -2.89 -7.53 0.59
C THR A 98 -2.92 -8.69 -0.41
N THR A 99 -3.15 -8.40 -1.70
CA THR A 99 -3.26 -9.41 -2.75
C THR A 99 -1.92 -10.09 -3.04
N GLN A 100 -0.82 -9.34 -3.01
CA GLN A 100 0.52 -9.86 -3.26
C GLN A 100 0.96 -10.82 -2.16
N VAL A 101 0.72 -10.44 -0.90
CA VAL A 101 0.99 -11.28 0.27
C VAL A 101 0.09 -12.52 0.24
N SER A 102 -1.20 -12.38 -0.07
CA SER A 102 -2.11 -13.52 -0.21
C SER A 102 -1.68 -14.50 -1.31
N ASN A 103 -1.24 -14.01 -2.47
CA ASN A 103 -0.77 -14.86 -3.56
C ASN A 103 0.51 -15.61 -3.18
N PHE A 104 1.44 -14.97 -2.47
CA PHE A 104 2.63 -15.63 -1.96
C PHE A 104 2.27 -16.77 -0.99
N PHE A 105 1.35 -16.55 -0.05
CA PHE A 105 0.94 -17.62 0.88
C PHE A 105 0.17 -18.77 0.21
N GLN A 106 -0.51 -18.52 -0.91
CA GLN A 106 -1.27 -19.56 -1.62
C GLN A 106 -0.43 -20.36 -2.62
N HIS A 107 0.55 -19.72 -3.24
CA HIS A 107 1.27 -20.28 -4.39
C HIS A 107 2.79 -20.30 -4.23
N GLU A 108 3.32 -19.85 -3.09
CA GLU A 108 4.75 -19.69 -2.81
C GLU A 108 5.49 -18.86 -3.88
N THR A 109 4.74 -18.05 -4.62
CA THR A 109 5.25 -17.28 -5.75
C THR A 109 5.54 -15.87 -5.30
N VAL A 110 6.81 -15.49 -5.35
CA VAL A 110 7.24 -14.12 -5.04
C VAL A 110 6.76 -13.18 -6.15
N PRO A 111 6.02 -12.11 -5.84
CA PRO A 111 5.60 -11.11 -6.83
C PRO A 111 6.80 -10.52 -7.57
N ARG A 112 6.66 -10.31 -8.88
CA ARG A 112 7.68 -9.71 -9.74
C ARG A 112 7.13 -8.50 -10.48
N ARG A 113 8.04 -7.71 -11.03
CA ARG A 113 7.72 -6.57 -11.91
C ARG A 113 7.02 -7.06 -13.17
N ILE A 114 5.81 -6.54 -13.41
CA ILE A 114 5.01 -6.84 -14.61
C ILE A 114 4.72 -5.56 -15.44
N GLY A 115 5.42 -4.46 -15.15
CA GLY A 115 5.15 -3.17 -15.76
C GLY A 115 3.77 -2.65 -15.37
N THR A 116 2.99 -2.25 -16.37
CA THR A 116 1.63 -1.72 -16.17
C THR A 116 0.54 -2.78 -16.22
N ALA A 117 0.89 -4.06 -16.42
CA ALA A 117 -0.09 -5.11 -16.60
C ALA A 117 -0.77 -5.52 -15.29
N HIS A 118 -1.98 -6.08 -15.39
CA HIS A 118 -2.61 -6.78 -14.29
C HIS A 118 -2.29 -8.29 -14.39
N PRO A 119 -1.98 -8.98 -13.27
CA PRO A 119 -1.51 -10.36 -13.31
C PRO A 119 -2.56 -11.37 -13.79
N SER A 120 -3.85 -11.02 -13.76
CA SER A 120 -4.95 -11.97 -14.02
C SER A 120 -5.95 -11.51 -15.08
N VAL A 121 -5.73 -10.36 -15.73
CA VAL A 121 -6.71 -9.77 -16.65
C VAL A 121 -6.00 -9.23 -17.89
N CYS A 122 -6.51 -9.56 -19.08
CA CYS A 122 -5.94 -9.13 -20.35
C CYS A 122 -7.04 -8.78 -21.38
N PRO A 123 -6.93 -7.65 -22.11
CA PRO A 123 -5.94 -6.57 -21.93
C PRO A 123 -6.29 -5.68 -20.73
N TYR A 124 -5.36 -5.52 -19.80
CA TYR A 124 -5.44 -4.60 -18.66
C TYR A 124 -4.05 -4.02 -18.40
N GLN A 125 -3.63 -3.08 -19.25
CA GLN A 125 -2.28 -2.52 -19.23
C GLN A 125 -2.18 -1.23 -20.05
N ALA A 126 -1.02 -0.56 -19.97
CA ALA A 126 -0.70 0.55 -20.86
C ALA A 126 -0.25 0.06 -22.26
N PHE A 127 -0.70 0.75 -23.30
CA PHE A 127 -0.35 0.53 -24.70
C PHE A 127 0.17 1.83 -25.33
N PRO A 128 1.14 1.76 -26.26
CA PRO A 128 1.62 2.92 -26.98
C PRO A 128 0.56 3.50 -27.94
N THR A 129 0.55 4.82 -28.09
CA THR A 129 -0.18 5.58 -29.12
C THR A 129 0.81 6.39 -29.96
N ALA A 130 0.30 7.18 -30.90
CA ALA A 130 1.15 8.06 -31.73
C ALA A 130 1.88 9.15 -30.93
N ASP A 131 1.32 9.55 -29.78
CA ASP A 131 1.73 10.72 -28.99
C ASP A 131 1.96 10.40 -27.51
N GLY A 132 1.86 9.14 -27.11
CA GLY A 132 2.02 8.75 -25.71
C GLY A 132 1.62 7.31 -25.42
N ARG A 133 0.98 7.13 -24.26
CA ARG A 133 0.47 5.83 -23.81
C ARG A 133 -0.93 5.99 -23.23
N ILE A 134 -1.78 5.01 -23.51
CA ILE A 134 -3.11 4.90 -22.91
C ILE A 134 -3.20 3.62 -22.10
N PHE A 135 -3.97 3.65 -21.02
CA PHE A 135 -4.31 2.44 -20.28
C PHE A 135 -5.59 1.83 -20.85
N ILE A 136 -5.54 0.58 -21.30
CA ILE A 136 -6.70 -0.16 -21.78
C ILE A 136 -7.09 -1.17 -20.72
N ALA A 137 -8.34 -1.12 -20.28
CA ALA A 137 -8.93 -2.03 -19.31
C ALA A 137 -10.15 -2.75 -19.90
N ALA A 138 -9.93 -3.77 -20.72
CA ALA A 138 -11.00 -4.63 -21.23
C ALA A 138 -11.12 -5.88 -20.35
N ALA A 139 -11.62 -5.68 -19.13
CA ALA A 139 -11.54 -6.66 -18.06
C ALA A 139 -12.54 -7.83 -18.13
N ASN A 140 -13.37 -7.89 -19.17
CA ASN A 140 -14.35 -8.95 -19.40
C ASN A 140 -14.72 -9.01 -20.89
N GLN A 141 -15.45 -10.07 -21.26
CA GLN A 141 -15.84 -10.34 -22.64
C GLN A 141 -16.58 -9.17 -23.31
N ASN A 142 -17.50 -8.52 -22.60
CA ASN A 142 -18.27 -7.41 -23.17
C ASN A 142 -17.36 -6.21 -23.49
N LEU A 143 -16.46 -5.85 -22.57
CA LEU A 143 -15.51 -4.77 -22.78
C LEU A 143 -14.50 -5.12 -23.89
N TRP A 144 -14.07 -6.38 -23.96
CA TRP A 144 -13.18 -6.87 -25.01
C TRP A 144 -13.81 -6.73 -26.40
N GLU A 145 -15.04 -7.20 -26.59
CA GLU A 145 -15.73 -7.08 -27.87
C GLU A 145 -15.99 -5.62 -28.27
N ARG A 146 -16.25 -4.74 -27.30
CA ARG A 146 -16.39 -3.29 -27.55
C ARG A 146 -15.07 -2.67 -27.97
N LEU A 147 -13.95 -3.08 -27.35
CA LEU A 147 -12.62 -2.63 -27.73
C LEU A 147 -12.29 -3.08 -29.16
N CYS A 148 -12.47 -4.37 -29.47
CA CYS A 148 -12.35 -4.96 -30.80
C CYS A 148 -13.08 -4.13 -31.87
N ARG A 149 -14.39 -3.89 -31.66
CA ARG A 149 -15.19 -3.04 -32.56
C ARG A 149 -14.63 -1.62 -32.69
N ALA A 150 -14.17 -1.00 -31.62
CA ALA A 150 -13.63 0.36 -31.64
C ALA A 150 -12.31 0.48 -32.42
N ILE A 151 -11.49 -0.58 -32.45
CA ILE A 151 -10.21 -0.61 -33.17
C ILE A 151 -10.29 -1.33 -34.53
N GLY A 152 -11.48 -1.76 -34.95
CA GLY A 152 -11.70 -2.46 -36.22
C GLY A 152 -11.05 -3.84 -36.28
N ARG A 153 -11.02 -4.58 -35.16
CA ARG A 153 -10.50 -5.94 -35.04
C ARG A 153 -11.51 -6.89 -34.44
#